data_AF-A0A955U3K6-F1
#
_entry.id   AF-A0A955U3K6-F1
#
_cell.length_a   1.000
_cell.length_b   1.000
_cell.length_c   1.000
_cell.angle_alpha   90.00
_cell.angle_beta   90.00
_cell.angle_gamma   90.00
#
_symmetry.space_group_name_H-M   'P 1'
#
loop_
_entity.id
_entity.type
_entity.pdbx_description
1 polymer ?
#
loop_
_entity_poly.entity_id
_entity_poly.type
_entity_poly.pdbx_seq_one_letter_code
_entity_poly.pdbx_strand_id
1 'polypeptide(L)'
;MWWLLAGCWNIQEEARHRRVWEMADHEHDLYAARDALSRGDLGAAQAAGGRFAEKDPVPGLPNETRPILVHLREQGEALEKAAGRAEAADRLLEMTATCAQCHQTMRIATPDGSIAKRTTDLVWLGVVFEDERLWALGVNALGGTPDQLGWDERRAQLATALVPR
;
A
#
# COMPACT_ATOMS: atom_id res chain seq x y z
N MET A 1 38.68 -14.97 12.81
CA MET A 1 37.27 -15.29 13.15
C MET A 1 36.35 -14.06 13.18
N TRP A 2 36.84 -12.83 13.36
CA TRP A 2 36.04 -11.58 13.32
C TRP A 2 35.56 -11.17 11.90
N TRP A 3 36.33 -11.49 10.86
CA TRP A 3 35.99 -11.15 9.46
C TRP A 3 34.72 -11.83 8.93
N LEU A 4 34.41 -13.04 9.40
CA LEU A 4 33.18 -13.75 9.00
C LEU A 4 31.93 -13.10 9.61
N LEU A 5 32.02 -12.61 10.84
CA LEU A 5 30.91 -11.92 11.52
C LEU A 5 30.63 -10.55 10.87
N ALA A 6 31.68 -9.82 10.48
CA ALA A 6 31.53 -8.54 9.77
C ALA A 6 30.94 -8.70 8.35
N GLY A 7 31.32 -9.76 7.64
CA GLY A 7 30.74 -10.08 6.32
C GLY A 7 29.25 -10.44 6.40
N CYS A 8 28.86 -11.27 7.37
CA CYS A 8 27.46 -11.61 7.61
C CYS A 8 26.62 -10.39 8.02
N TRP A 9 27.19 -9.49 8.85
CA TRP A 9 26.55 -8.24 9.24
C TRP A 9 26.29 -7.32 8.04
N ASN A 10 27.30 -7.09 7.18
CA ASN A 10 27.13 -6.25 5.99
C ASN A 10 26.07 -6.79 5.03
N ILE A 11 26.02 -8.10 4.81
CA ILE A 11 25.00 -8.73 3.95
C ILE A 11 23.59 -8.53 4.52
N GLN A 12 23.42 -8.65 5.84
CA GLN A 12 22.13 -8.44 6.51
C GLN A 12 21.70 -6.97 6.48
N GLU A 13 22.63 -6.03 6.68
CA GLU A 13 22.39 -4.59 6.60
C GLU A 13 22.04 -4.15 5.17
N GLU A 14 22.76 -4.63 4.16
CA GLU A 14 22.43 -4.38 2.75
C GLU A 14 21.07 -4.96 2.37
N ALA A 15 20.74 -6.17 2.84
CA ALA A 15 19.42 -6.75 2.63
C ALA A 15 18.32 -5.94 3.34
N ARG A 16 18.58 -5.42 4.55
CA ARG A 16 17.65 -4.52 5.24
C ARG A 16 17.45 -3.22 4.47
N HIS A 17 18.53 -2.56 4.04
CA HIS A 17 18.43 -1.32 3.28
C HIS A 17 17.71 -1.51 1.96
N ARG A 18 18.04 -2.56 1.19
CA ARG A 18 17.30 -2.88 -0.04
C ARG A 18 15.81 -3.08 0.22
N ARG A 19 15.44 -3.85 1.26
CA ARG A 19 14.01 -4.00 1.62
C ARG A 19 13.30 -2.69 1.90
N VAL A 20 13.95 -1.77 2.62
CA VAL A 20 13.37 -0.46 2.92
C VAL A 20 13.16 0.35 1.64
N TRP A 21 14.15 0.35 0.74
CA TRP A 21 14.05 1.06 -0.54
C TRP A 21 12.95 0.49 -1.44
N GLU A 22 12.90 -0.83 -1.64
CA GLU A 22 11.86 -1.46 -2.45
C GLU A 22 10.45 -1.19 -1.88
N MET A 23 10.29 -1.23 -0.55
CA MET A 23 9.00 -0.94 0.07
C MET A 23 8.60 0.52 -0.01
N ALA A 24 9.55 1.45 0.11
CA ALA A 24 9.31 2.86 -0.12
C ALA A 24 8.86 3.12 -1.57
N ASP A 25 9.43 2.38 -2.53
CA ASP A 25 9.03 2.47 -3.91
C ASP A 25 7.60 1.92 -4.10
N HIS A 26 7.26 0.74 -3.56
CA HIS A 26 5.88 0.23 -3.61
C HIS A 26 4.87 1.22 -3.00
N GLU A 27 5.19 1.82 -1.86
CA GLU A 27 4.38 2.89 -1.24
C GLU A 27 4.22 4.09 -2.18
N HIS A 28 5.30 4.51 -2.84
CA HIS A 28 5.28 5.64 -3.76
C HIS A 28 4.26 5.44 -4.90
N ASP A 29 4.27 4.28 -5.56
CA ASP A 29 3.34 4.03 -6.67
C ASP A 29 1.89 3.85 -6.20
N LEU A 30 1.67 3.24 -5.03
CA LEU A 30 0.33 3.16 -4.43
C LEU A 30 -0.25 4.56 -4.20
N TYR A 31 0.53 5.48 -3.62
CA TYR A 31 0.11 6.86 -3.42
C TYR A 31 -0.02 7.63 -4.73
N ALA A 32 0.86 7.39 -5.71
CA ALA A 32 0.75 8.01 -7.03
C ALA A 32 -0.57 7.65 -7.71
N ALA A 33 -0.97 6.36 -7.67
CA ALA A 33 -2.24 5.89 -8.20
C ALA A 33 -3.43 6.54 -7.47
N ARG A 34 -3.42 6.53 -6.14
CA ARG A 34 -4.46 7.15 -5.30
C ARG A 34 -4.63 8.64 -5.60
N ASP A 35 -3.53 9.37 -5.65
CA ASP A 35 -3.52 10.80 -5.89
C ASP A 35 -3.97 11.13 -7.32
N ALA A 36 -3.61 10.29 -8.30
CA ALA A 36 -4.08 10.42 -9.68
C ALA A 36 -5.60 10.23 -9.78
N LEU A 37 -6.14 9.16 -9.18
CA LEU A 37 -7.59 8.91 -9.15
C LEU A 37 -8.36 10.04 -8.47
N SER A 38 -7.84 10.54 -7.35
CA SER A 38 -8.44 11.68 -6.62
C SER A 38 -8.54 12.95 -7.47
N ARG A 39 -7.65 13.12 -8.48
CA ARG A 39 -7.69 14.22 -9.45
C ARG A 39 -8.47 13.88 -10.72
N GLY A 40 -9.01 12.67 -10.84
CA GLY A 40 -9.69 12.18 -12.04
C GLY A 40 -8.75 11.78 -13.18
N ASP A 41 -7.45 11.63 -12.93
CA ASP A 41 -6.44 11.29 -13.94
C ASP A 41 -6.27 9.77 -14.05
N LEU A 42 -7.08 9.14 -14.90
CA LEU A 42 -7.03 7.69 -15.12
C LEU A 42 -5.69 7.24 -15.72
N GLY A 43 -5.13 8.00 -16.67
CA GLY A 43 -3.88 7.63 -17.34
C GLY A 43 -2.70 7.60 -16.38
N ALA A 44 -2.61 8.58 -15.48
CA ALA A 44 -1.58 8.57 -14.44
C ALA A 44 -1.78 7.44 -13.41
N ALA A 45 -3.02 7.09 -13.10
CA ALA A 45 -3.33 5.96 -12.21
C ALA A 45 -2.92 4.62 -12.84
N GLN A 46 -3.26 4.41 -14.11
CA GLN A 46 -2.85 3.23 -14.89
C GLN A 46 -1.32 3.13 -14.97
N ALA A 47 -0.63 4.24 -15.27
CA ALA A 47 0.82 4.26 -15.32
C ALA A 47 1.47 3.92 -13.97
N ALA A 48 0.87 4.33 -12.85
CA ALA A 48 1.32 3.93 -11.52
C ALA A 48 1.10 2.44 -11.25
N GLY A 49 -0.02 1.87 -11.69
CA GLY A 49 -0.28 0.42 -11.65
C GLY A 49 0.76 -0.38 -12.44
N GLY A 50 1.09 0.06 -13.66
CA GLY A 50 2.12 -0.57 -14.49
C GLY A 50 3.50 -0.56 -13.83
N ARG A 51 3.95 0.60 -13.32
CA ARG A 51 5.21 0.69 -12.56
C ARG A 51 5.23 -0.19 -11.32
N PHE A 52 4.10 -0.30 -10.63
CA PHE A 52 3.98 -1.18 -9.48
C PHE A 52 4.13 -2.66 -9.88
N ALA A 53 3.52 -3.08 -11.00
CA ALA A 53 3.57 -4.45 -11.50
C ALA A 53 4.97 -4.88 -11.98
N GLU A 54 5.76 -3.94 -12.49
CA GLU A 54 7.11 -4.18 -12.99
C GLU A 54 8.16 -4.34 -11.87
N LYS A 55 7.80 -4.04 -10.62
CA LYS A 55 8.74 -4.10 -9.50
C LYS A 55 9.20 -5.50 -9.17
N ASP A 56 10.48 -5.58 -8.81
CA ASP A 56 11.07 -6.80 -8.32
C ASP A 56 10.50 -7.18 -6.95
N PRO A 57 10.42 -8.48 -6.64
CA PRO A 57 10.01 -8.93 -5.33
C PRO A 57 11.01 -8.44 -4.26
N VAL A 58 10.46 -7.91 -3.16
CA VAL A 58 11.24 -7.40 -2.03
C VAL A 58 12.18 -8.50 -1.50
N PRO A 59 13.51 -8.26 -1.46
CA PRO A 59 14.49 -9.31 -1.18
C PRO A 59 14.42 -9.79 0.27
N GLY A 60 14.61 -11.09 0.50
CA GLY A 60 14.67 -11.65 1.85
C GLY A 60 13.32 -11.68 2.59
N LEU A 61 12.20 -11.68 1.84
CA LEU A 61 10.90 -12.04 2.37
C LEU A 61 10.76 -13.58 2.54
N PRO A 62 10.00 -14.05 3.53
CA PRO A 62 9.65 -15.47 3.69
C PRO A 62 8.92 -16.04 2.47
N ASN A 63 9.08 -17.34 2.20
CA ASN A 63 8.43 -17.98 1.05
C ASN A 63 6.89 -17.92 1.09
N GLU A 64 6.30 -17.84 2.27
CA GLU A 64 4.84 -17.73 2.46
C GLU A 64 4.24 -16.42 1.92
N THR A 65 5.05 -15.37 1.70
CA THR A 65 4.57 -14.14 1.08
C THR A 65 4.54 -14.19 -0.44
N ARG A 66 5.17 -15.19 -1.08
CA ARG A 66 5.25 -15.27 -2.55
C ARG A 66 3.88 -15.24 -3.23
N PRO A 67 2.86 -15.98 -2.77
CA PRO A 67 1.52 -15.89 -3.36
C PRO A 67 0.92 -14.48 -3.26
N ILE A 68 1.15 -13.78 -2.14
CA ILE A 68 0.68 -12.41 -1.91
C ILE A 68 1.38 -11.45 -2.87
N LEU A 69 2.70 -11.60 -3.08
CA LEU A 69 3.47 -10.77 -4.01
C LEU A 69 3.03 -10.98 -5.47
N VAL A 70 2.75 -12.21 -5.86
CA VAL A 70 2.19 -12.52 -7.19
C VAL A 70 0.83 -11.83 -7.36
N HIS A 71 -0.03 -11.94 -6.34
CA HIS A 71 -1.33 -11.29 -6.40
C HIS A 71 -1.23 -9.76 -6.45
N LEU A 72 -0.32 -9.15 -5.69
CA LEU A 72 -0.04 -7.70 -5.76
C LEU A 72 0.37 -7.26 -7.16
N ARG A 73 1.21 -8.04 -7.84
CA ARG A 73 1.61 -7.78 -9.22
C ARG A 73 0.41 -7.85 -10.16
N GLU A 74 -0.39 -8.93 -10.08
CA GLU A 74 -1.60 -9.09 -10.89
C GLU A 74 -2.55 -7.90 -10.73
N GLN A 75 -2.67 -7.38 -9.51
CA GLN A 75 -3.50 -6.21 -9.23
C GLN A 75 -2.92 -4.91 -9.80
N GLY A 76 -1.60 -4.74 -9.81
CA GLY A 76 -0.93 -3.66 -10.54
C GLY A 76 -1.19 -3.72 -12.05
N GLU A 77 -1.09 -4.91 -12.64
CA GLU A 77 -1.40 -5.14 -14.07
C GLU A 77 -2.90 -4.91 -14.37
N ALA A 78 -3.79 -5.26 -13.44
CA ALA A 78 -5.21 -5.00 -13.58
C ALA A 78 -5.53 -3.49 -13.48
N LEU A 79 -4.85 -2.77 -12.58
CA LEU A 79 -4.97 -1.32 -12.47
C LEU A 79 -4.47 -0.61 -13.74
N GLU A 80 -3.35 -1.05 -14.30
CA GLU A 80 -2.82 -0.55 -15.58
C GLU A 80 -3.84 -0.68 -16.72
N LYS A 81 -4.62 -1.75 -16.73
CA LYS A 81 -5.57 -2.10 -17.81
C LYS A 81 -7.01 -1.68 -17.51
N ALA A 82 -7.27 -1.02 -16.39
CA ALA A 82 -8.63 -0.67 -15.96
C ALA A 82 -9.36 0.16 -17.02
N ALA A 83 -10.61 -0.20 -17.35
CA ALA A 83 -11.37 0.44 -18.42
C ALA A 83 -11.90 1.85 -18.05
N GLY A 84 -11.89 2.18 -16.76
CA GLY A 84 -12.40 3.45 -16.25
C GLY A 84 -11.97 3.73 -14.81
N ARG A 85 -12.29 4.94 -14.34
CA ARG A 85 -11.93 5.41 -12.99
C ARG A 85 -12.52 4.55 -11.87
N ALA A 86 -13.74 4.05 -12.04
CA ALA A 86 -14.39 3.16 -11.07
C ALA A 86 -13.61 1.86 -10.90
N GLU A 87 -13.35 1.16 -12.01
CA GLU A 87 -12.55 -0.07 -11.99
C GLU A 87 -11.14 0.18 -11.46
N ALA A 88 -10.49 1.28 -11.85
CA ALA A 88 -9.16 1.62 -11.34
C ALA A 88 -9.17 1.87 -9.81
N ALA A 89 -10.20 2.50 -9.27
CA ALA A 89 -10.35 2.67 -7.82
C ALA A 89 -10.56 1.34 -7.11
N ASP A 90 -11.37 0.44 -7.67
CA ASP A 90 -11.59 -0.90 -7.13
C ASP A 90 -10.27 -1.70 -7.12
N ARG A 91 -9.52 -1.71 -8.22
CA ARG A 91 -8.20 -2.38 -8.29
C ARG A 91 -7.21 -1.80 -7.29
N LEU A 92 -7.16 -0.48 -7.15
CA LEU A 92 -6.29 0.15 -6.16
C LEU A 92 -6.63 -0.27 -4.73
N LEU A 93 -7.90 -0.47 -4.42
CA LEU A 93 -8.33 -0.93 -3.10
C LEU A 93 -8.08 -2.42 -2.86
N GLU A 94 -8.24 -3.26 -3.90
CA GLU A 94 -7.81 -4.66 -3.86
C GLU A 94 -6.29 -4.77 -3.61
N MET A 95 -5.48 -3.91 -4.26
CA MET A 95 -4.05 -3.79 -3.96
C MET A 95 -3.82 -3.42 -2.49
N THR A 96 -4.57 -2.45 -1.98
CA THR A 96 -4.47 -1.97 -0.59
C THR A 96 -4.80 -3.07 0.42
N ALA A 97 -5.84 -3.86 0.17
CA ALA A 97 -6.19 -5.03 0.96
C ALA A 97 -5.08 -6.10 0.94
N THR A 98 -4.48 -6.31 -0.24
CA THR A 98 -3.38 -7.27 -0.40
C THR A 98 -2.10 -6.79 0.32
N CYS A 99 -1.83 -5.47 0.32
CA CYS A 99 -0.78 -4.88 1.16
C CYS A 99 -1.02 -5.14 2.65
N ALA A 100 -2.27 -5.00 3.12
CA ALA A 100 -2.62 -5.30 4.51
C ALA A 100 -2.37 -6.77 4.88
N GLN A 101 -2.79 -7.70 4.02
CA GLN A 101 -2.52 -9.12 4.21
C GLN A 101 -1.01 -9.40 4.27
N CYS A 102 -0.22 -8.76 3.41
CA CYS A 102 1.24 -8.88 3.42
C CYS A 102 1.82 -8.39 4.75
N HIS A 103 1.45 -7.18 5.19
CA HIS A 103 1.93 -6.58 6.43
C HIS A 103 1.56 -7.41 7.67
N GLN A 104 0.34 -7.96 7.72
CA GLN A 104 -0.10 -8.84 8.80
C GLN A 104 0.68 -10.16 8.81
N THR A 105 0.87 -10.79 7.65
CA THR A 105 1.66 -12.03 7.51
C THR A 105 3.09 -11.82 8.00
N MET A 106 3.68 -10.68 7.63
CA MET A 106 5.02 -10.27 8.02
C MET A 106 5.13 -9.71 9.43
N ARG A 107 3.99 -9.50 10.12
CA ARG A 107 3.90 -8.84 11.44
C ARG A 107 4.62 -7.48 11.45
N ILE A 108 4.50 -6.72 10.37
CA ILE A 108 5.03 -5.36 10.29
C ILE A 108 4.23 -4.50 11.27
N ALA A 109 4.95 -3.78 12.13
CA ALA A 109 4.32 -2.85 13.05
C ALA A 109 3.66 -1.71 12.28
N THR A 110 2.43 -1.36 12.67
CA THR A 110 1.77 -0.18 12.14
C THR A 110 2.58 1.06 12.50
N PRO A 111 2.82 1.98 11.55
CA PRO A 111 3.48 3.23 11.86
C PRO A 111 2.66 4.08 12.85
N ASP A 112 3.34 4.91 13.63
CA ASP A 112 2.71 5.73 14.68
C ASP A 112 1.85 6.89 14.12
N GLY A 113 1.63 6.96 12.81
CA GLY A 113 0.83 7.98 12.13
C GLY A 113 1.58 9.29 11.90
N SER A 114 2.74 9.49 12.55
CA SER A 114 3.60 10.67 12.33
C SER A 114 4.19 10.72 10.92
N ILE A 115 4.24 9.57 10.23
CA ILE A 115 4.70 9.46 8.84
C ILE A 115 3.68 10.01 7.83
N ALA A 116 2.42 10.21 8.24
CA ALA A 116 1.38 10.71 7.37
C ALA A 116 1.70 12.16 6.97
N LYS A 117 1.85 12.41 5.67
CA LYS A 117 2.15 13.76 5.16
C LYS A 117 0.89 14.60 4.99
N ARG A 118 -0.25 13.93 4.83
CA ARG A 118 -1.59 14.51 4.66
C ARG A 118 -2.58 13.81 5.56
N THR A 119 -3.67 14.50 5.90
CA THR A 119 -4.78 13.91 6.65
C THR A 119 -5.38 12.69 5.96
N THR A 120 -5.46 12.70 4.63
CA THR A 120 -5.94 11.57 3.83
C THR A 120 -5.00 10.36 3.87
N ASP A 121 -3.71 10.57 4.17
CA ASP A 121 -2.75 9.46 4.35
C ASP A 121 -3.08 8.67 5.63
N LEU A 122 -3.62 9.29 6.68
CA LEU A 122 -4.01 8.57 7.91
C LEU A 122 -5.12 7.56 7.65
N VAL A 123 -6.15 7.96 6.88
CA VAL A 123 -7.26 7.07 6.52
C VAL A 123 -6.74 5.91 5.66
N TRP A 124 -5.84 6.21 4.72
CA TRP A 124 -5.25 5.21 3.85
C TRP A 124 -4.36 4.22 4.61
N LEU A 125 -3.49 4.72 5.50
CA LEU A 125 -2.67 3.89 6.37
C LEU A 125 -3.53 3.04 7.30
N GLY A 126 -4.65 3.58 7.80
CA GLY A 126 -5.62 2.81 8.57
C GLY A 126 -6.13 1.59 7.81
N VAL A 127 -6.41 1.71 6.51
CA VAL A 127 -6.87 0.59 5.67
C VAL A 127 -5.73 -0.35 5.25
N VAL A 128 -4.54 0.19 4.95
CA VAL A 128 -3.34 -0.62 4.61
C VAL A 128 -2.87 -1.46 5.79
N PHE A 129 -3.03 -0.99 7.02
CA PHE A 129 -2.58 -1.71 8.21
C PHE A 129 -3.73 -2.33 9.02
N GLU A 130 -4.97 -2.13 8.58
CA GLU A 130 -6.18 -2.50 9.35
C GLU A 130 -6.10 -1.99 10.80
N ASP A 131 -5.68 -0.73 10.97
CA ASP A 131 -5.48 -0.07 12.26
C ASP A 131 -6.63 0.93 12.54
N GLU A 132 -7.50 0.54 13.48
CA GLU A 132 -8.64 1.33 13.95
C GLU A 132 -8.25 2.74 14.44
N ARG A 133 -7.10 2.87 15.10
CA ARG A 133 -6.63 4.15 15.63
C ARG A 133 -6.26 5.08 14.48
N LEU A 134 -5.52 4.61 13.48
CA LEU A 134 -5.18 5.42 12.30
C LEU A 134 -6.42 5.80 11.49
N TRP A 135 -7.35 4.87 11.30
CA TRP A 135 -8.64 5.15 10.68
C TRP A 135 -9.39 6.26 11.42
N ALA A 136 -9.58 6.10 12.73
CA ALA A 136 -10.30 7.07 13.55
C ALA A 136 -9.62 8.44 13.55
N LEU A 137 -8.28 8.48 13.65
CA LEU A 137 -7.52 9.74 13.57
C LEU A 137 -7.73 10.44 12.22
N GLY A 138 -7.65 9.69 11.11
CA GLY A 138 -7.86 10.23 9.77
C GLY A 138 -9.28 10.75 9.56
N VAL A 139 -10.30 9.96 9.89
CA VAL A 139 -11.71 10.34 9.74
C VAL A 139 -12.05 11.58 10.58
N ASN A 140 -11.61 11.61 11.84
CA ASN A 140 -11.81 12.78 12.72
C ASN A 140 -11.13 14.03 12.15
N ALA A 141 -9.90 13.90 11.65
CA ALA A 141 -9.17 15.03 11.10
C ALA A 141 -9.74 15.54 9.76
N LEU A 142 -10.56 14.73 9.07
CA LEU A 142 -11.38 15.16 7.93
C LEU A 142 -12.74 15.74 8.36
N GLY A 143 -13.02 15.85 9.66
CA GLY A 143 -14.30 16.34 10.20
C GLY A 143 -15.43 15.32 10.19
N GLY A 144 -15.13 14.04 9.93
CA GLY A 144 -16.08 12.94 9.99
C GLY A 144 -16.25 12.38 11.41
N THR A 145 -17.12 11.37 11.53
CA THR A 145 -17.24 10.55 12.75
C THR A 145 -16.82 9.12 12.40
N PRO A 146 -15.87 8.50 13.12
CA PRO A 146 -15.46 7.12 12.88
C PRO A 146 -16.64 6.16 13.00
N ASP A 147 -16.82 5.31 11.99
CA ASP A 147 -17.83 4.26 11.97
C ASP A 147 -17.36 2.97 12.67
N GLN A 148 -18.30 2.02 12.80
CA GLN A 148 -18.04 0.64 13.26
C GLN A 148 -18.08 -0.37 12.11
N LEU A 149 -17.79 0.07 10.88
CA LEU A 149 -17.83 -0.79 9.70
C LEU A 149 -16.63 -1.75 9.69
N GLY A 150 -16.79 -2.87 8.99
CA GLY A 150 -15.66 -3.74 8.66
C GLY A 150 -14.71 -3.08 7.65
N TRP A 151 -13.52 -3.66 7.50
CA TRP A 151 -12.48 -3.11 6.62
C TRP A 151 -12.88 -3.12 5.14
N ASP A 152 -13.69 -4.08 4.71
CA ASP A 152 -14.18 -4.15 3.34
C ASP A 152 -15.17 -3.03 3.04
N GLU A 153 -16.09 -2.71 3.97
CA GLU A 153 -16.99 -1.58 3.79
C GLU A 153 -16.25 -0.24 3.83
N ARG A 154 -15.22 -0.10 4.69
CA ARG A 154 -14.37 1.10 4.73
C ARG A 154 -13.58 1.30 3.44
N ARG A 155 -13.09 0.22 2.82
CA ARG A 155 -12.49 0.26 1.47
C ARG A 155 -13.51 0.74 0.44
N ALA A 156 -14.72 0.18 0.45
CA ALA A 156 -15.78 0.60 -0.48
C ALA A 156 -16.16 2.08 -0.33
N GLN A 157 -16.17 2.61 0.90
CA GLN A 157 -16.35 4.04 1.14
C GLN A 157 -15.22 4.89 0.51
N LEU A 158 -13.96 4.46 0.67
CA LEU A 158 -12.83 5.12 0.02
C LEU A 158 -12.92 5.07 -1.50
N ALA A 159 -13.41 3.97 -2.09
CA ALA A 159 -13.61 3.83 -3.53
C ALA A 159 -14.50 4.95 -4.06
N THR A 160 -15.62 5.17 -3.35
CA THR A 160 -16.59 6.20 -3.69
C THR A 160 -15.99 7.61 -3.58
N ALA A 161 -15.10 7.83 -2.62
CA ALA A 161 -14.41 9.12 -2.46
C ALA A 161 -13.33 9.36 -3.52
N LEU A 162 -12.69 8.31 -4.05
CA LEU A 162 -11.65 8.39 -5.07
C LEU A 162 -12.19 8.68 -6.47
N VAL A 163 -13.48 8.45 -6.72
CA VAL A 163 -14.12 8.70 -8.01
C VAL A 163 -15.12 9.84 -7.88
N PRO A 164 -14.67 11.11 -7.83
CA PRO A 164 -15.59 12.24 -7.77
C PRO A 164 -16.47 12.25 -9.02
N ARG A 165 -17.77 12.43 -8.78
CA ARG A 165 -18.83 12.53 -9.80
C ARG A 165 -18.57 13.65 -10.79
#